data_AF-A0A151SYT3-F1
#
_entry.id   AF-A0A151SYT3-F1
#
_cell.length_a   1.000
_cell.length_b   1.000
_cell.length_c   1.000
_cell.angle_alpha   90.00
_cell.angle_beta   90.00
_cell.angle_gamma   90.00
#
_symmetry.space_group_name_H-M   'P 1'
#
loop_
_entity.id
_entity.type
_entity.pdbx_description
1 polymer ?
#
loop_
_entity_poly.entity_id
_entity_poly.type
_entity_poly.pdbx_seq_one_letter_code
_entity_poly.pdbx_strand_id
1 'polypeptide(L)'
;MTDELFKHGIFTPLLKCLTASQAIYVVEEIHRGICGMHSGTRSMVTRVLRAGYCWPTLKSDCQVYMQKCKECQQFGKRRLTG
;
A
#
# COMPACT_ATOMS: atom_id res chain seq x y z
N MET A 1 -19.81 -9.78 -40.89
CA MET A 1 -18.91 -9.96 -39.74
C MET A 1 -18.78 -8.61 -39.08
N THR A 2 -19.50 -8.38 -37.99
CA THR A 2 -19.45 -7.11 -37.28
C THR A 2 -18.12 -7.02 -36.54
N ASP A 3 -17.32 -6.04 -36.92
CA ASP A 3 -16.08 -5.66 -36.26
C ASP A 3 -16.45 -5.02 -34.92
N GLU A 4 -16.55 -5.84 -33.87
CA GLU A 4 -16.88 -5.36 -32.53
C GLU A 4 -15.63 -4.82 -31.84
N LEU A 5 -15.59 -3.51 -31.65
CA LEU A 5 -14.57 -2.81 -30.89
C LEU A 5 -14.98 -2.68 -29.41
N PHE A 6 -14.29 -3.41 -28.54
CA PHE A 6 -14.45 -3.30 -27.09
C PHE A 6 -13.51 -2.22 -26.53
N LYS A 7 -14.04 -1.28 -25.74
CA LYS A 7 -13.24 -0.30 -24.99
C LYS A 7 -13.05 -0.76 -23.54
N HIS A 8 -11.80 -0.82 -23.10
CA HIS A 8 -11.49 -1.03 -21.69
C HIS A 8 -11.78 0.27 -20.93
N GLY A 9 -12.83 0.28 -20.10
CA GLY A 9 -13.17 1.43 -19.26
C GLY A 9 -12.19 1.57 -18.09
N ILE A 10 -11.77 2.80 -17.78
CA ILE A 10 -11.00 3.10 -16.57
C ILE A 10 -11.96 3.11 -15.38
N PHE A 11 -12.20 1.94 -14.77
CA PHE A 11 -12.90 1.86 -13.49
C PHE A 11 -11.93 2.21 -12.37
N THR A 12 -12.08 3.40 -11.78
CA THR A 12 -11.43 3.69 -10.49
C THR A 12 -12.33 3.13 -9.40
N PRO A 13 -11.91 2.10 -8.65
CA PRO A 13 -12.74 1.54 -7.60
C PRO A 13 -13.01 2.61 -6.52
N LEU A 14 -14.25 2.64 -6.03
CA LEU A 14 -14.59 3.45 -4.86
C LEU A 14 -13.76 2.93 -3.67
N LEU A 15 -13.10 3.87 -2.98
CA LEU A 15 -12.32 3.56 -1.79
C LEU A 15 -13.22 3.70 -0.56
N LYS A 16 -13.21 2.68 0.29
CA LYS A 16 -13.84 2.73 1.61
C LYS A 16 -12.94 3.51 2.56
N CYS A 17 -13.45 4.64 3.04
CA CYS A 17 -12.83 5.40 4.11
C CYS A 17 -12.84 4.58 5.41
N LEU A 18 -11.66 4.41 6.01
CA LEU A 18 -11.50 3.68 7.27
C LEU A 18 -11.43 4.62 8.46
N THR A 19 -11.96 4.13 9.59
CA THR A 19 -11.69 4.71 10.91
C THR A 19 -10.26 4.41 11.35
N ALA A 20 -9.75 5.13 12.36
CA ALA A 20 -8.40 4.94 12.86
C ALA A 20 -8.11 3.49 13.30
N SER A 21 -9.06 2.83 13.98
CA SER A 21 -8.91 1.43 14.42
C SER A 21 -8.83 0.45 13.25
N GLN A 22 -9.67 0.66 12.22
CA GLN A 22 -9.62 -0.15 11.00
C GLN A 22 -8.33 0.08 10.20
N ALA A 23 -7.86 1.33 10.13
CA ALA A 23 -6.62 1.68 9.45
C ALA A 23 -5.42 0.98 10.08
N ILE A 24 -5.33 0.94 11.42
CA ILE A 24 -4.27 0.22 12.13
C ILE A 24 -4.27 -1.26 11.74
N TYR A 25 -5.42 -1.92 11.82
CA TYR A 25 -5.55 -3.34 11.47
C TYR A 25 -5.11 -3.62 10.02
N VAL A 26 -5.59 -2.81 9.07
CA VAL A 26 -5.25 -2.97 7.65
C VAL A 26 -3.76 -2.76 7.39
N VAL A 27 -3.14 -1.77 8.03
CA VAL A 27 -1.69 -1.55 7.92
C VAL A 27 -0.90 -2.74 8.47
N GLU A 28 -1.30 -3.30 9.61
CA GLU A 28 -0.65 -4.47 10.20
C GLU A 28 -0.75 -5.71 9.31
N GLU A 29 -1.94 -6.03 8.80
CA GLU A 29 -2.17 -7.18 7.92
C GLU A 29 -1.37 -7.06 6.62
N ILE A 30 -1.47 -5.91 5.96
CA ILE A 30 -0.74 -5.65 4.71
C ILE A 30 0.77 -5.66 4.98
N HIS A 31 1.24 -5.10 6.09
CA HIS A 31 2.64 -5.15 6.45
C HIS A 31 3.14 -6.58 6.66
N ARG A 32 2.41 -7.44 7.38
CA ARG A 32 2.80 -8.84 7.60
C ARG A 32 2.99 -9.57 6.27
N GLY A 33 2.13 -9.32 5.29
CA GLY A 33 2.27 -9.89 3.94
C GLY A 33 3.38 -9.26 3.08
N ILE A 34 3.98 -8.14 3.52
CA ILE A 34 5.04 -7.41 2.81
C ILE A 34 6.41 -7.54 3.48
N CYS A 35 6.45 -7.74 4.79
CA CYS A 35 7.66 -7.82 5.60
C CYS A 35 8.47 -9.07 5.19
N GLY A 36 9.35 -8.88 4.19
CA GLY A 36 10.07 -9.94 3.47
C GLY A 36 10.31 -9.63 1.98
N MET A 37 9.49 -8.75 1.38
CA MET A 37 9.58 -8.35 -0.04
C MET A 37 10.29 -7.00 -0.28
N HIS A 38 11.00 -6.45 0.71
CA HIS A 38 11.77 -5.19 0.64
C HIS A 38 11.01 -3.99 0.03
N SER A 39 9.70 -3.94 0.23
CA SER A 39 8.82 -2.92 -0.36
C SER A 39 8.76 -1.69 0.55
N GLY A 40 9.07 -0.51 0.01
CA GLY A 40 9.00 0.76 0.75
C GLY A 40 7.57 1.31 0.93
N THR A 41 7.44 2.43 1.64
CA THR A 41 6.16 3.09 1.97
C THR A 41 5.22 3.26 0.79
N ARG A 42 5.74 3.61 -0.40
CA ARG A 42 4.93 3.77 -1.62
C ARG A 42 4.22 2.47 -2.03
N SER A 43 4.90 1.32 -1.88
CA SER A 43 4.31 0.01 -2.21
C SER A 43 3.16 -0.31 -1.25
N MET A 44 3.30 0.02 0.03
CA MET A 44 2.25 -0.20 1.03
C MET A 44 1.02 0.65 0.75
N VAL A 45 1.20 1.95 0.48
CA VAL A 45 0.08 2.85 0.09
C VAL A 45 -0.65 2.33 -1.15
N THR A 46 0.08 1.92 -2.18
CA THR A 46 -0.53 1.36 -3.40
C THR A 46 -1.33 0.09 -3.11
N ARG A 47 -0.86 -0.79 -2.22
CA ARG A 47 -1.58 -2.02 -1.85
C ARG A 47 -2.85 -1.72 -1.07
N VAL A 48 -2.81 -0.76 -0.15
CA VAL A 48 -4.01 -0.30 0.58
C VAL A 48 -5.07 0.24 -0.39
N LEU A 49 -4.66 1.09 -1.34
CA LEU A 49 -5.56 1.64 -2.36
C LEU A 49 -6.12 0.54 -3.28
N ARG A 50 -5.30 -0.42 -3.69
CA ARG A 50 -5.72 -1.59 -4.49
C ARG A 50 -6.68 -2.52 -3.73
N ALA A 51 -6.53 -2.59 -2.41
CA ALA A 51 -7.48 -3.31 -1.54
C ALA A 51 -8.79 -2.53 -1.33
N GLY A 52 -8.92 -1.33 -1.90
CA GLY A 52 -10.14 -0.54 -1.83
C GLY A 52 -10.27 0.31 -0.57
N TYR A 53 -9.17 0.62 0.12
CA TYR A 53 -9.21 1.37 1.38
C TYR A 53 -8.50 2.72 1.28
N CYS A 54 -8.99 3.71 2.03
CA CYS A 54 -8.31 4.99 2.22
C CYS A 54 -8.62 5.60 3.59
N TRP A 55 -7.80 6.56 4.02
CA TRP A 55 -8.06 7.44 5.16
C TRP A 55 -7.14 8.67 5.07
N PRO A 56 -7.43 9.79 5.77
CA PRO A 56 -6.73 11.06 5.58
C PRO A 56 -5.20 10.98 5.79
N THR A 57 -4.74 10.16 6.73
CA THR A 57 -3.34 10.03 7.13
C THR A 57 -2.65 8.79 6.55
N LEU A 58 -3.21 8.15 5.52
CA LEU A 58 -2.70 6.90 4.93
C LEU A 58 -1.18 6.90 4.68
N LYS A 59 -0.69 7.95 4.01
CA LYS A 59 0.73 8.04 3.65
C LYS A 59 1.63 8.19 4.89
N SER A 60 1.27 9.05 5.83
CA SER A 60 2.06 9.28 7.05
C SER A 60 2.06 8.06 7.95
N ASP A 61 0.90 7.42 8.14
CA ASP A 61 0.78 6.24 8.99
C ASP A 61 1.59 5.07 8.40
N CYS A 62 1.51 4.90 7.07
CA CYS A 62 2.33 3.92 6.37
C CYS A 62 3.84 4.19 6.55
N GLN A 63 4.26 5.46 6.49
CA GLN A 63 5.66 5.83 6.65
C GLN A 63 6.15 5.58 8.08
N VAL A 64 5.40 6.03 9.08
CA VAL A 64 5.73 5.82 10.50
C VAL A 64 5.82 4.33 10.82
N TYR A 65 4.89 3.54 10.30
CA TYR A 65 4.91 2.10 10.50
C TYR A 65 6.15 1.44 9.88
N MET A 66 6.50 1.80 8.63
CA MET A 66 7.71 1.28 7.98
C MET A 66 9.00 1.68 8.72
N GLN A 67 9.06 2.90 9.27
CA GLN A 67 10.22 3.37 10.04
C GLN A 67 10.39 2.61 11.37
N LYS A 68 9.28 2.16 11.99
CA LYS A 68 9.30 1.37 13.22
C LYS A 68 9.69 -0.10 12.97
N CYS A 69 9.49 -0.61 11.74
CA CYS A 69 9.85 -1.99 11.40
C CYS A 69 11.36 -2.14 11.20
N LYS A 70 12.02 -2.81 12.15
CA LYS A 70 13.48 -3.08 12.13
C LYS A 70 13.92 -3.84 10.88
N GLU A 71 13.14 -4.82 10.45
CA GLU A 71 13.41 -5.59 9.24
C GLU A 71 13.43 -4.65 8.03
N CYS A 72 12.35 -3.89 7.79
CA CYS A 72 12.28 -2.91 6.71
C CYS A 72 13.40 -1.85 6.77
N GLN A 73 13.80 -1.42 7.97
CA GLN A 73 14.86 -0.43 8.16
C GLN A 73 16.24 -0.94 7.73
N GLN A 74 16.58 -2.20 8.02
CA GLN A 74 17.86 -2.80 7.67
C GLN A 74 18.04 -2.92 6.14
N PHE A 75 16.96 -3.18 5.40
CA PHE A 75 17.01 -3.23 3.94
C PHE A 75 17.09 -1.84 3.29
N GLY A 76 16.44 -0.83 3.87
CA GLY A 76 16.51 0.55 3.35
C GLY A 76 17.92 1.16 3.39
N LYS A 77 18.70 0.82 4.43
CA LYS A 77 20.09 1.31 4.59
C LYS A 77 21.07 0.69 3.59
N ARG A 78 20.81 -0.51 3.07
CA ARG A 78 21.69 -1.21 2.10
C ARG A 78 21.71 -0.60 0.69
N ARG A 79 20.77 0.29 0.35
CA ARG A 79 20.73 0.93 -0.99
C ARG A 79 21.58 2.19 -1.11
N LEU A 80 22.18 2.69 -0.02
CA LEU A 80 22.98 3.92 -0.02
C LEU A 80 24.50 3.66 -0.04
N THR A 81 24.92 2.40 -0.12
CA THR A 81 26.34 2.00 -0.14
C THR A 81 26.73 1.21 -1.39
N GLY A 82 26.07 1.47 -2.53
CA GLY A 82 26.40 0.88 -3.82
C GLY A 82 26.68 1.96 -4.84
#